data_AF-A0A9D8AJG8-F1
#
_entry.id   AF-A0A9D8AJG8-F1
#
_cell.length_a   1.000
_cell.length_b   1.000
_cell.length_c   1.000
_cell.angle_alpha   90.00
_cell.angle_beta   90.00
_cell.angle_gamma   90.00
#
_symmetry.space_group_name_H-M   'P 1'
#
loop_
_entity.id
_entity.type
_entity.pdbx_description
1 polymer ?
#
loop_
_entity_poly.entity_id
_entity_poly.type
_entity_poly.pdbx_seq_one_letter_code
_entity_poly.pdbx_strand_id
1 'polypeptide(L)'
;MKEKEENKKTKIGVRSDEDQPIVMPGIRRFQFFTNVDDRALTKNLNRTAMFGIAAVLAVDVGKAVVNKNPQTIYCYECRACYGTQDKCPVGIAFQAELVVAARVSDYDRFLKNGGLRCIRCGSCQSFCVQYLNLAQIFGTMQLQTMKALKQGKIPKRMIQNAFEKGLINKDFIDDVAAFLT
;
A
#
# COMPACT_ATOMS: atom_id res chain seq x y z
N MET A 1 43.43 -19.07 -36.66
CA MET A 1 43.77 -18.06 -35.63
C MET A 1 42.45 -17.56 -35.06
N LYS A 2 42.22 -17.77 -33.75
CA LYS A 2 41.00 -17.34 -33.05
C LYS A 2 41.24 -15.92 -32.54
N GLU A 3 40.60 -14.92 -33.15
CA GLU A 3 40.53 -13.59 -32.55
C GLU A 3 39.44 -13.57 -31.49
N LYS A 4 39.86 -13.23 -30.28
CA LYS A 4 39.00 -13.10 -29.09
C LYS A 4 38.25 -11.78 -29.20
N GLU A 5 36.93 -11.82 -29.32
CA GLU A 5 36.08 -10.66 -29.03
C GLU A 5 36.18 -10.32 -27.53
N GLU A 6 36.88 -9.24 -27.22
CA GLU A 6 36.86 -8.64 -25.90
C GLU A 6 35.48 -8.10 -25.58
N ASN A 7 34.80 -8.79 -24.68
CA ASN A 7 33.52 -8.41 -24.11
C ASN A 7 33.67 -7.14 -23.25
N LYS A 8 33.63 -5.98 -23.91
CA LYS A 8 33.74 -4.67 -23.27
C LYS A 8 32.44 -4.38 -22.52
N LYS A 9 32.43 -4.67 -21.21
CA LYS A 9 31.33 -4.31 -20.30
C LYS A 9 31.07 -2.81 -20.38
N THR A 10 30.07 -2.40 -21.16
CA THR A 10 29.58 -1.03 -21.21
C THR A 10 29.08 -0.65 -19.82
N LYS A 11 29.62 0.42 -19.24
CA LYS A 11 29.18 0.94 -17.94
C LYS A 11 27.72 1.40 -18.08
N ILE A 12 26.86 0.91 -17.20
CA ILE A 12 25.46 1.30 -17.10
C ILE A 12 25.41 2.84 -16.95
N GLY A 13 24.65 3.52 -17.81
CA GLY A 13 24.42 4.98 -17.74
C GLY A 13 25.30 5.86 -18.63
N VAL A 14 26.16 5.30 -19.49
CA VAL A 14 26.90 6.11 -20.49
C VAL A 14 26.07 6.25 -21.76
N ARG A 15 25.75 7.50 -22.12
CA ARG A 15 25.03 7.85 -23.35
C ARG A 15 25.90 7.52 -24.57
N SER A 16 25.44 6.59 -25.40
CA SER A 16 26.16 6.13 -26.59
C SER A 16 25.64 6.71 -27.90
N ASP A 17 24.39 7.21 -27.93
CA ASP A 17 23.76 7.76 -29.14
C ASP A 17 23.81 9.29 -29.17
N GLU A 18 24.52 9.80 -30.16
CA GLU A 18 24.63 11.23 -30.47
C GLU A 18 23.33 11.80 -31.06
N ASP A 19 22.50 10.96 -31.69
CA ASP A 19 21.23 11.34 -32.33
C ASP A 19 20.05 11.49 -31.34
N GLN A 20 20.24 11.12 -30.07
CA GLN A 20 19.20 11.25 -29.06
C GLN A 20 18.96 12.75 -28.73
N PRO A 21 17.71 13.25 -28.69
CA PRO A 21 17.44 14.64 -28.33
C PRO A 21 17.90 14.96 -26.90
N ILE A 22 18.54 16.12 -26.73
CA ILE A 22 19.10 16.62 -25.46
C ILE A 22 18.00 16.85 -24.40
N VAL A 23 16.73 16.94 -24.78
CA VAL A 23 15.59 17.07 -23.86
C VAL A 23 14.52 16.05 -24.22
N MET A 24 14.27 15.09 -23.33
CA MET A 24 13.20 14.10 -23.51
C MET A 24 11.88 14.68 -22.95
N PRO A 25 10.80 14.75 -23.74
CA PRO A 25 9.52 15.25 -23.25
C PRO A 25 8.99 14.37 -22.11
N GLY A 26 8.67 14.99 -20.97
CA GLY A 26 8.05 14.33 -19.81
C GLY A 26 9.00 13.77 -18.73
N ILE A 27 10.32 13.72 -18.95
CA ILE A 27 11.27 13.10 -17.99
C ILE A 27 12.49 14.02 -17.76
N ARG A 28 12.25 15.23 -17.26
CA ARG A 28 13.34 16.22 -17.07
C ARG A 28 14.35 15.88 -15.97
N ARG A 29 14.00 15.00 -15.01
CA ARG A 29 14.80 14.74 -13.81
C ARG A 29 15.73 13.52 -13.89
N PHE A 30 15.46 12.57 -14.78
CA PHE A 30 16.21 11.31 -14.88
C PHE A 30 17.01 11.21 -16.19
N GLN A 31 17.11 12.31 -16.93
CA GLN A 31 17.61 12.32 -18.30
C GLN A 31 19.12 12.03 -18.44
N PHE A 32 19.88 12.23 -17.36
CA PHE A 32 21.34 12.08 -17.36
C PHE A 32 21.83 10.63 -17.30
N PHE A 33 20.92 9.67 -17.08
CA PHE A 33 21.22 8.24 -16.98
C PHE A 33 20.14 7.36 -17.61
N THR A 34 19.29 7.92 -18.47
CA THR A 34 18.24 7.19 -19.20
C THR A 34 18.49 7.29 -20.71
N ASN A 35 18.73 6.16 -21.37
CA ASN A 35 18.79 6.08 -22.83
C ASN A 35 17.38 5.79 -23.40
N VAL A 36 17.07 6.25 -24.63
CA VAL A 36 15.84 5.85 -25.34
C VAL A 36 15.79 4.34 -25.52
N ASP A 37 16.97 3.72 -25.64
CA ASP A 37 17.18 2.28 -25.68
C ASP A 37 16.91 1.56 -24.36
N ASP A 38 16.59 2.27 -23.27
CA ASP A 38 16.17 1.67 -21.99
C ASP A 38 14.64 1.67 -21.82
N ARG A 39 13.88 2.02 -22.86
CA ARG A 39 12.41 1.99 -22.84
C ARG A 39 11.88 0.55 -22.76
N ALA A 40 10.65 0.41 -22.26
CA ALA A 40 9.99 -0.86 -21.91
C ALA A 40 9.85 -1.92 -23.03
N LEU A 41 10.35 -1.67 -24.24
CA LEU A 41 10.26 -2.55 -25.41
C LEU A 41 11.56 -2.64 -26.23
N THR A 42 12.73 -2.35 -25.65
CA THR A 42 14.02 -2.39 -26.36
C THR A 42 14.77 -3.70 -26.08
N LYS A 43 15.76 -4.03 -26.94
CA LYS A 43 16.59 -5.24 -26.80
C LYS A 43 17.43 -5.27 -25.50
N ASN A 44 17.68 -4.11 -24.88
CA ASN A 44 18.48 -3.98 -23.66
C ASN A 44 17.66 -4.08 -22.38
N LEU A 45 16.34 -4.17 -22.48
CA LEU A 45 15.47 -4.35 -21.33
C LEU A 45 15.67 -5.75 -20.76
N ASN A 46 16.23 -5.83 -19.55
CA ASN A 46 16.43 -7.11 -18.88
C ASN A 46 15.06 -7.76 -18.62
N ARG A 47 14.70 -8.73 -19.46
CA ARG A 47 13.42 -9.44 -19.38
C ARG A 47 13.17 -10.02 -17.99
N THR A 48 14.22 -10.48 -17.31
CA THR A 48 14.10 -11.00 -15.93
C THR A 48 13.71 -9.90 -14.94
N ALA A 49 14.26 -8.69 -15.08
CA ALA A 49 13.88 -7.54 -14.26
C ALA A 49 12.43 -7.12 -14.54
N MET A 50 11.98 -7.13 -15.79
CA MET A 50 10.59 -6.84 -16.15
C MET A 50 9.61 -7.88 -15.61
N PHE A 51 9.94 -9.17 -15.70
CA PHE A 51 9.16 -10.22 -15.06
C PHE A 51 9.11 -10.03 -13.55
N GLY A 52 10.22 -9.63 -12.92
CA GLY A 52 10.26 -9.29 -11.50
C GLY A 52 9.31 -8.14 -11.14
N ILE A 53 9.37 -7.02 -11.88
CA ILE A 53 8.48 -5.86 -11.67
C ILE A 53 7.01 -6.27 -11.87
N ALA A 54 6.70 -7.00 -12.95
CA ALA A 54 5.35 -7.45 -13.24
C ALA A 54 4.81 -8.40 -12.16
N ALA A 55 5.64 -9.32 -11.65
CA ALA A 55 5.27 -10.25 -10.59
C ALA A 55 4.98 -9.51 -9.27
N VAL A 56 5.82 -8.55 -8.89
CA VAL A 56 5.60 -7.74 -7.68
C VAL A 56 4.31 -6.92 -7.80
N LEU A 57 4.10 -6.26 -8.94
CA LEU A 57 2.86 -5.52 -9.22
C LEU A 57 1.62 -6.43 -9.14
N ALA A 58 1.69 -7.63 -9.71
CA ALA A 58 0.60 -8.60 -9.67
C ALA A 58 0.29 -9.05 -8.24
N VAL A 59 1.31 -9.23 -7.40
CA VAL A 59 1.12 -9.56 -5.98
C VAL A 59 0.49 -8.39 -5.22
N ASP A 60 0.93 -7.16 -5.45
CA ASP A 60 0.40 -5.97 -4.76
C ASP A 60 -1.06 -5.71 -5.11
N VAL A 61 -1.42 -5.83 -6.39
CA VAL A 61 -2.81 -5.74 -6.87
C VAL A 61 -3.63 -6.94 -6.36
N GLY A 62 -3.08 -8.14 -6.49
CA GLY A 62 -3.76 -9.39 -6.13
C GLY A 62 -4.15 -9.46 -4.66
N LYS A 63 -3.27 -9.03 -3.75
CA LYS A 63 -3.55 -8.99 -2.30
C LYS A 63 -4.79 -8.16 -1.98
N ALA A 64 -4.90 -6.95 -2.55
CA ALA A 64 -6.04 -6.08 -2.31
C ALA A 64 -7.36 -6.69 -2.78
N VAL A 65 -7.35 -7.40 -3.91
CA VAL A 65 -8.51 -8.12 -4.45
C VAL A 65 -8.90 -9.31 -3.57
N VAL A 66 -7.94 -10.15 -3.19
CA VAL A 66 -8.15 -11.30 -2.29
C VAL A 66 -8.71 -10.84 -0.95
N ASN A 67 -8.22 -9.71 -0.44
CA ASN A 67 -8.66 -9.10 0.80
C ASN A 67 -9.96 -8.27 0.64
N LYS A 68 -10.70 -8.42 -0.45
CA LYS A 68 -11.99 -7.76 -0.71
C LYS A 68 -11.97 -6.23 -0.57
N ASN A 69 -10.80 -5.62 -0.77
CA ASN A 69 -10.55 -4.19 -0.62
C ASN A 69 -9.84 -3.63 -1.87
N PRO A 70 -10.39 -3.79 -3.09
CA PRO A 70 -9.70 -3.42 -4.34
C PRO A 70 -9.43 -1.90 -4.45
N GLN A 71 -10.25 -1.06 -3.81
CA GLN A 71 -10.03 0.38 -3.79
C GLN A 71 -8.68 0.78 -3.16
N THR A 72 -8.14 -0.06 -2.29
CA THR A 72 -6.84 0.20 -1.66
C THR A 72 -5.67 0.17 -2.66
N ILE A 73 -5.84 -0.40 -3.85
CA ILE A 73 -4.83 -0.38 -4.93
C ILE A 73 -4.53 1.06 -5.35
N TYR A 74 -5.55 1.92 -5.38
CA TYR A 74 -5.43 3.32 -5.81
C TYR A 74 -4.96 4.26 -4.70
N CYS A 75 -4.68 3.75 -3.50
CA CYS A 75 -4.15 4.59 -2.44
C CYS A 75 -2.64 4.86 -2.66
N TYR A 76 -2.31 6.09 -3.04
CA TYR A 76 -0.91 6.54 -3.19
C TYR A 76 -0.20 6.86 -1.87
N GLU A 77 -0.85 6.59 -0.73
CA GLU A 77 -0.28 6.88 0.59
C GLU A 77 0.14 8.36 0.74
N CYS A 78 -0.59 9.28 0.09
CA CYS A 78 -0.29 10.72 0.10
C CYS A 78 -0.58 11.39 1.46
N ARG A 79 -1.19 10.67 2.41
CA ARG A 79 -1.49 11.10 3.79
C ARG A 79 -2.34 12.37 3.93
N ALA A 80 -2.94 12.86 2.85
CA ALA A 80 -3.87 14.01 2.88
C ALA A 80 -5.03 13.80 3.86
N CYS A 81 -5.48 12.54 4.06
CA CYS A 81 -6.51 12.19 5.02
C CYS A 81 -6.13 12.46 6.49
N TYR A 82 -4.84 12.66 6.82
CA TYR A 82 -4.43 13.09 8.16
C TYR A 82 -4.88 14.53 8.48
N GLY A 83 -5.20 15.35 7.46
CA GLY A 83 -5.87 16.63 7.68
C GLY A 83 -7.26 16.51 8.33
N THR A 84 -7.76 15.28 8.53
CA THR A 84 -9.02 15.00 9.24
C THR A 84 -8.85 14.63 10.69
N GLN A 85 -7.63 14.70 11.24
CA GLN A 85 -7.36 14.40 12.66
C GLN A 85 -8.32 15.15 13.59
N ASP A 86 -8.46 16.46 13.38
CA ASP A 86 -9.36 17.32 14.19
C ASP A 86 -10.84 17.13 13.87
N LYS A 87 -11.15 16.46 12.76
CA LYS A 87 -12.53 16.24 12.26
C LYS A 87 -13.01 14.81 12.44
N CYS A 88 -12.16 13.91 12.91
CA CYS A 88 -12.52 12.52 13.14
C CYS A 88 -13.29 12.43 14.46
N PRO A 89 -14.58 12.04 14.47
CA PRO A 89 -15.38 12.01 15.70
C PRO A 89 -14.83 11.05 16.76
N VAL A 90 -14.04 10.06 16.31
CA VAL A 90 -13.38 9.08 17.16
C VAL A 90 -11.87 9.28 17.21
N GLY A 91 -11.35 10.45 16.84
CA GLY A 91 -9.95 10.86 17.03
C GLY A 91 -8.90 9.91 16.44
N ILE A 92 -9.16 9.26 15.30
CA ILE A 92 -8.15 8.42 14.63
C ILE A 92 -7.09 9.34 14.03
N ALA A 93 -5.83 9.15 14.44
CA ALA A 93 -4.73 9.99 13.98
C ALA A 93 -4.24 9.61 12.58
N PHE A 94 -4.21 8.30 12.28
CA PHE A 94 -3.47 7.78 11.13
C PHE A 94 -4.37 6.97 10.17
N GLN A 95 -5.32 7.65 9.50
CA GLN A 95 -6.28 7.01 8.59
C GLN A 95 -5.62 6.30 7.40
N ALA A 96 -4.56 6.86 6.81
CA ALA A 96 -3.78 6.20 5.75
C ALA A 96 -3.19 4.85 6.22
N GLU A 97 -2.76 4.73 7.48
CA GLU A 97 -2.23 3.47 8.01
C GLU A 97 -3.31 2.38 8.07
N LEU A 98 -4.57 2.77 8.29
CA LEU A 98 -5.70 1.85 8.22
C LEU A 98 -5.97 1.37 6.79
N VAL A 99 -5.77 2.22 5.78
CA VAL A 99 -5.90 1.83 4.35
C VAL A 99 -4.79 0.85 3.97
N VAL A 100 -3.56 1.14 4.37
CA VAL A 100 -2.40 0.26 4.13
C VAL A 100 -2.61 -1.07 4.83
N ALA A 101 -3.03 -1.07 6.10
CA ALA A 101 -3.35 -2.27 6.84
C ALA A 101 -4.46 -3.10 6.17
N ALA A 102 -5.50 -2.44 5.65
CA ALA A 102 -6.60 -3.09 4.93
C ALA A 102 -6.17 -3.70 3.58
N ARG A 103 -5.17 -3.13 2.90
CA ARG A 103 -4.62 -3.66 1.63
C ARG A 103 -3.98 -5.03 1.84
N VAL A 104 -3.19 -5.19 2.91
CA VAL A 104 -2.39 -6.39 3.17
C VAL A 104 -2.93 -7.27 4.30
N SER A 105 -4.11 -6.95 4.84
CA SER A 105 -4.71 -7.61 6.02
C SER A 105 -3.80 -7.66 7.24
N ASP A 106 -3.08 -6.57 7.50
CA ASP A 106 -2.25 -6.41 8.70
C ASP A 106 -3.12 -6.03 9.91
N TYR A 107 -3.54 -7.04 10.68
CA TYR A 107 -4.40 -6.84 11.85
C TYR A 107 -3.72 -6.06 12.97
N ASP A 108 -2.40 -6.20 13.14
CA ASP A 108 -1.66 -5.51 14.21
C ASP A 108 -1.65 -4.00 13.96
N ARG A 109 -1.26 -3.61 12.75
CA ARG A 109 -1.27 -2.22 12.32
C ARG A 109 -2.68 -1.64 12.35
N PHE A 110 -3.68 -2.43 11.95
CA PHE A 110 -5.08 -1.99 11.98
C PHE A 110 -5.55 -1.71 13.42
N LEU A 111 -5.28 -2.62 14.35
CA LEU A 111 -5.69 -2.48 15.75
C LEU A 111 -4.95 -1.35 16.46
N LYS A 112 -3.63 -1.26 16.31
CA LYS A 112 -2.80 -0.21 16.92
C LYS A 112 -3.22 1.20 16.52
N ASN A 113 -3.73 1.37 15.30
CA ASN A 113 -4.17 2.66 14.78
C ASN A 113 -5.68 2.92 15.01
N GLY A 114 -6.35 2.11 15.83
CA GLY A 114 -7.76 2.32 16.17
C GLY A 114 -8.74 1.92 15.06
N GLY A 115 -8.39 0.95 14.23
CA GLY A 115 -9.24 0.46 13.14
C GLY A 115 -10.60 -0.05 13.63
N LEU A 116 -10.65 -0.75 14.77
CA LEU A 116 -11.91 -1.16 15.41
C LEU A 116 -12.64 -0.01 16.12
N ARG A 117 -11.99 1.14 16.33
CA ARG A 117 -12.63 2.34 16.88
C ARG A 117 -13.41 3.13 15.83
N CYS A 118 -13.13 2.92 14.54
CA CYS A 118 -13.74 3.67 13.46
C CYS A 118 -15.27 3.46 13.42
N ILE A 119 -16.05 4.54 13.48
CA ILE A 119 -17.52 4.51 13.31
C ILE A 119 -17.96 4.68 11.86
N ARG A 120 -17.03 4.67 10.90
CA ARG A 120 -17.32 4.74 9.46
C ARG A 120 -18.10 5.99 9.04
N CYS A 121 -17.86 7.13 9.69
CA CYS A 121 -18.56 8.40 9.41
C CYS A 121 -18.25 9.04 8.04
N GLY A 122 -17.23 8.56 7.32
CA GLY A 122 -16.87 9.08 5.99
C GLY A 122 -16.17 10.45 5.97
N SER A 123 -15.98 11.12 7.10
CA SER A 123 -15.36 12.47 7.15
C SER A 123 -13.97 12.55 6.53
N CYS A 124 -13.22 11.44 6.53
CA CYS A 124 -11.88 11.36 5.92
C CYS A 124 -11.91 11.24 4.38
N GLN A 125 -13.04 10.86 3.79
CA GLN A 125 -13.17 10.68 2.34
C GLN A 125 -13.03 12.01 1.58
N SER A 126 -13.54 13.12 2.12
CA SER A 126 -13.45 14.44 1.49
C SER A 126 -12.02 14.97 1.36
N PHE A 127 -11.08 14.42 2.13
CA PHE A 127 -9.66 14.75 2.08
C PHE A 127 -8.85 13.76 1.24
N CYS A 128 -9.48 12.67 0.79
CA CYS A 128 -8.84 11.72 -0.09
C CYS A 128 -8.80 12.30 -1.51
N VAL A 129 -7.59 12.59 -2.01
CA VAL A 129 -7.39 13.08 -3.39
C VAL A 129 -7.95 12.12 -4.45
N GLN A 130 -7.98 10.82 -4.13
CA GLN A 130 -8.53 9.77 -5.00
C GLN A 130 -10.00 9.44 -4.71
N TYR A 131 -10.65 10.19 -3.81
CA TYR A 131 -12.05 9.97 -3.42
C TYR A 131 -12.38 8.53 -3.03
N LEU A 132 -11.41 7.79 -2.47
CA LEU A 132 -11.61 6.42 -2.02
C LEU A 132 -12.67 6.37 -0.92
N ASN A 133 -13.54 5.35 -0.95
CA ASN A 133 -14.53 5.15 0.09
C ASN A 133 -13.87 4.58 1.36
N LEU A 134 -13.22 5.46 2.12
CA LEU A 134 -12.46 5.09 3.32
C LEU A 134 -13.35 4.42 4.38
N ALA A 135 -14.60 4.86 4.52
CA ALA A 135 -15.57 4.26 5.43
C ALA A 135 -15.84 2.79 5.08
N GLN A 136 -16.02 2.48 3.79
CA GLN A 136 -16.20 1.12 3.30
C GLN A 136 -14.93 0.28 3.47
N ILE A 137 -13.75 0.80 3.12
CA ILE A 137 -12.47 0.11 3.28
C ILE A 137 -12.26 -0.30 4.74
N PHE A 138 -12.44 0.65 5.67
CA PHE A 138 -12.28 0.38 7.10
C PHE A 138 -13.33 -0.60 7.60
N GLY A 139 -14.59 -0.47 7.18
CA GLY A 139 -15.66 -1.41 7.54
C GLY A 139 -15.39 -2.83 7.07
N THR A 140 -14.92 -3.03 5.84
CA THR A 140 -14.53 -4.36 5.36
C THR A 140 -13.40 -4.94 6.22
N MET A 141 -12.39 -4.13 6.56
CA MET A 141 -11.28 -4.59 7.39
C MET A 141 -11.71 -4.86 8.85
N GLN A 142 -12.67 -4.12 9.41
CA GLN A 142 -13.26 -4.41 10.73
C GLN A 142 -13.89 -5.80 10.75
N LEU A 143 -14.75 -6.10 9.76
CA LEU A 143 -15.39 -7.41 9.65
C LEU A 143 -14.37 -8.54 9.48
N GLN A 144 -13.32 -8.31 8.70
CA GLN A 144 -12.22 -9.27 8.54
C GLN A 144 -11.44 -9.49 9.84
N THR A 145 -11.17 -8.42 10.58
CA THR A 145 -10.49 -8.47 11.88
C THR A 145 -11.32 -9.28 12.88
N MET A 146 -12.63 -9.03 12.96
CA MET A 146 -13.53 -9.79 13.84
C MET A 146 -13.64 -11.27 13.42
N LYS A 147 -13.65 -11.56 12.12
CA LYS A 147 -13.62 -12.94 11.63
C LYS A 147 -12.30 -13.62 11.99
N ALA A 148 -11.17 -12.93 11.84
CA ALA A 148 -9.85 -13.45 12.20
C ALA A 148 -9.71 -13.67 13.72
N LEU A 149 -10.33 -12.80 14.53
CA LEU A 149 -10.44 -12.96 15.97
C LEU A 149 -11.16 -14.26 16.34
N LYS A 150 -12.36 -14.48 15.79
CA LYS A 150 -13.16 -15.70 16.00
C LYS A 150 -12.44 -16.98 15.53
N GLN A 151 -11.54 -16.85 14.56
CA GLN A 151 -10.71 -17.96 14.05
C GLN A 151 -9.40 -18.17 14.83
N GLY A 152 -9.13 -17.38 15.88
CA GLY A 152 -7.90 -17.47 16.66
C GLY A 152 -6.63 -17.04 15.90
N LYS A 153 -6.77 -16.31 14.79
CA LYS A 153 -5.61 -15.83 13.99
C LYS A 153 -4.93 -14.60 14.60
N ILE A 154 -5.64 -13.89 15.48
CA ILE A 154 -5.12 -12.69 16.13
C ILE A 154 -4.62 -13.07 17.54
N PRO A 155 -3.35 -12.77 17.88
CA PRO A 155 -2.82 -13.04 19.23
C PRO A 155 -3.63 -12.32 20.32
N LYS A 156 -3.99 -13.02 21.40
CA LYS A 156 -4.78 -12.48 22.52
C LYS A 156 -4.20 -11.18 23.07
N ARG A 157 -2.87 -11.10 23.23
CA ARG A 157 -2.14 -9.90 23.70
C ARG A 157 -2.42 -8.66 22.84
N MET A 158 -2.56 -8.82 21.52
CA MET A 158 -2.79 -7.71 20.60
C MET A 158 -4.16 -7.08 20.83
N ILE A 159 -5.18 -7.91 21.02
CA ILE A 159 -6.56 -7.49 21.27
C ILE A 159 -6.73 -6.94 22.67
N GLN A 160 -6.11 -7.57 23.66
CA GLN A 160 -6.09 -7.07 25.03
C GLN A 160 -5.50 -5.66 25.10
N ASN A 161 -4.34 -5.43 24.46
CA ASN A 161 -3.73 -4.11 24.39
C ASN A 161 -4.65 -3.07 23.70
N ALA A 162 -5.38 -3.48 22.66
CA ALA A 162 -6.31 -2.59 21.97
C ALA A 162 -7.54 -2.26 22.85
N PHE A 163 -8.04 -3.25 23.58
CA PHE A 163 -9.17 -3.10 24.52
C PHE A 163 -8.80 -2.16 25.67
N GLU A 164 -7.66 -2.39 26.33
CA GLU A 164 -7.16 -1.55 27.44
C GLU A 164 -6.94 -0.08 27.03
N LYS A 165 -6.57 0.15 25.76
CA LYS A 165 -6.37 1.49 25.20
C LYS A 165 -7.65 2.16 24.68
N GLY A 166 -8.81 1.51 24.80
CA GLY A 166 -10.08 2.04 24.27
C GLY A 166 -10.07 2.19 22.74
N LEU A 167 -9.40 1.29 22.02
CA LEU A 167 -9.29 1.30 20.56
C LEU A 167 -10.39 0.48 19.86
N ILE A 168 -11.47 0.18 20.58
CA ILE A 168 -12.56 -0.69 20.15
C ILE A 168 -13.86 0.08 20.39
N ASN A 169 -14.68 0.22 19.36
CA ASN A 169 -15.97 0.90 19.48
C ASN A 169 -17.03 -0.02 20.13
N LYS A 170 -18.21 0.55 20.42
CA LYS A 170 -19.34 -0.18 21.00
C LYS A 170 -19.79 -1.38 20.16
N ASP A 171 -19.69 -1.31 18.83
CA ASP A 171 -20.17 -2.36 17.93
C ASP A 171 -19.40 -3.68 18.10
N PHE A 172 -18.15 -3.62 18.56
CA PHE A 172 -17.26 -4.78 18.70
C PHE A 172 -16.87 -5.09 20.14
N ILE A 173 -17.26 -4.25 21.12
CA ILE A 173 -16.78 -4.36 22.49
C ILE A 173 -17.21 -5.66 23.17
N ASP A 174 -18.46 -6.08 22.97
CA ASP A 174 -19.01 -7.29 23.59
C ASP A 174 -18.36 -8.56 23.02
N ASP A 175 -18.20 -8.62 21.70
CA ASP A 175 -17.51 -9.73 21.01
C ASP A 175 -16.05 -9.86 21.48
N VAL A 176 -15.36 -8.72 21.68
CA VAL A 176 -13.97 -8.71 22.14
C VAL A 176 -13.88 -9.08 23.61
N ALA A 177 -14.78 -8.58 24.46
CA ALA A 177 -14.83 -8.93 25.87
C ALA A 177 -15.06 -10.43 26.06
N ALA A 178 -15.99 -11.01 25.30
CA ALA A 178 -16.25 -12.45 25.30
C ALA A 178 -15.03 -13.29 24.87
N PHE A 179 -14.20 -12.78 23.95
CA PHE A 179 -12.96 -13.45 23.54
C PHE A 179 -11.83 -13.34 24.59
N LEU A 180 -11.83 -12.27 25.39
CA LEU A 180 -10.81 -12.04 26.41
C LEU A 180 -11.07 -12.79 27.71
N THR A 181 -12.33 -13.13 27.98
CA THR A 181 -12.78 -13.94 29.12
C THR A 181 -12.39 -15.40 28.91
#